data_AF-A0A6C0D832-F1
#
_entry.id   AF-A0A6C0D832-F1
#
_cell.length_a   1.000
_cell.length_b   1.000
_cell.length_c   1.000
_cell.angle_alpha   90.00
_cell.angle_beta   90.00
_cell.angle_gamma   90.00
#
_symmetry.space_group_name_H-M   'P 1'
#
loop_
_entity.id
_entity.type
_entity.pdbx_description
1 polymer ?
#
loop_
_entity_poly.entity_id
_entity_poly.type
_entity_poly.pdbx_seq_one_letter_code
_entity_poly.pdbx_strand_id
1 'polypeptide(L)'
;MEPANTLLRGIPIPSPKYTLGPLPDSLKKLKYYTNIQTLFPSLKKLFQIQDISNEIWLDNNYKISNVEIFNEEDIKGNCKIKVNTKSTEAYLKVTHLIDPVTYIKMKNENIDYTNNADLQKKINDPWNQAYVEALATYALGKLKQEDISPHFNSFYGAFTAIATKYCYNISDEVESYRLYKWFWNGIENKNITITINGVEDEVEAKEVYDEIMKKPDYCLDNNESSEDFEELIDSNIKELDTTELESLDSLSIKSFISQNKESENENSSEEEEEEEEEVKVLLNLYNFPVMMIFMDKNESTMDDLLEDYEEVGCEPNSKLWEEKWSAWLFQVLAALSVTQTLFGFIHNDLHSNNIVWEYTDELYLFYKTNDGKIFKVPTYGKLFKIIDFGRSIYSINEHIFISDDFKEGNDAATQYNFPELNGENSEKKIYPNPSFDLARLSISIFESLYPEFSKGPNSDLCNILWSWLIDIEGKNILWDDNEEERFPDFELYTHIAEKCMNSIPSQQIYKKPFSKFIVNSAPKNQKVYSLFV
;
A
#
# COMPACT_ATOMS: atom_id res chain seq x y z
N MET A 1 -24.01 -11.64 31.96
CA MET A 1 -23.04 -12.68 31.57
C MET A 1 -21.87 -11.93 30.98
N GLU A 2 -20.74 -11.91 31.69
CA GLU A 2 -19.50 -11.30 31.18
C GLU A 2 -19.02 -12.08 29.94
N PRO A 3 -18.52 -11.41 28.89
CA PRO A 3 -17.98 -12.12 27.74
C PRO A 3 -16.74 -12.89 28.17
N ALA A 4 -16.71 -14.19 27.88
CA ALA A 4 -15.56 -15.04 28.09
C ALA A 4 -14.33 -14.46 27.38
N ASN A 5 -13.21 -14.36 28.10
CA ASN A 5 -11.93 -13.90 27.58
C ASN A 5 -11.55 -14.65 26.29
N THR A 6 -11.68 -13.94 25.16
CA THR A 6 -11.33 -14.34 23.79
C THR A 6 -9.83 -14.20 23.58
N LEU A 7 -9.03 -15.08 24.19
CA LEU A 7 -7.58 -15.09 24.03
C LEU A 7 -7.20 -15.83 22.74
N LEU A 8 -7.31 -15.19 21.55
CA LEU A 8 -6.87 -15.85 20.30
C LEU A 8 -5.36 -16.13 20.29
N ARG A 9 -4.57 -15.39 21.07
CA ARG A 9 -3.09 -15.47 21.10
C ARG A 9 -2.51 -15.42 22.50
N GLY A 10 -3.31 -15.74 23.52
CA GLY A 10 -2.89 -15.65 24.93
C GLY A 10 -2.79 -14.24 25.50
N ILE A 11 -3.09 -13.20 24.70
CA ILE A 11 -3.10 -11.79 25.11
C ILE A 11 -4.55 -11.26 25.05
N PRO A 12 -5.09 -10.73 26.17
CA PRO A 12 -6.45 -10.17 26.17
C PRO A 12 -6.45 -8.82 25.46
N ILE A 13 -7.11 -8.74 24.32
CA ILE A 13 -7.34 -7.47 23.60
C ILE A 13 -8.70 -6.92 24.06
N PRO A 14 -8.81 -5.63 24.39
CA PRO A 14 -10.10 -5.02 24.67
C PRO A 14 -11.07 -5.20 23.50
N SER A 15 -12.33 -5.56 23.78
CA SER A 15 -13.34 -5.59 22.73
C SER A 15 -13.49 -4.19 22.11
N PRO A 16 -13.46 -4.08 20.76
CA PRO A 16 -13.74 -2.84 20.06
C PRO A 16 -15.07 -2.24 20.53
N LYS A 17 -15.13 -0.92 20.62
CA LYS A 17 -16.35 -0.20 20.97
C LYS A 17 -16.73 0.73 19.83
N TYR A 18 -17.96 1.21 19.90
CA TYR A 18 -18.43 2.28 19.06
C TYR A 18 -19.33 3.21 19.85
N THR A 19 -19.54 4.40 19.31
CA THR A 19 -20.51 5.36 19.82
C THR A 19 -21.51 5.71 18.73
N LEU A 20 -22.73 6.03 19.13
CA LEU A 20 -23.76 6.54 18.23
C LEU A 20 -23.75 8.06 18.28
N GLY A 21 -23.81 8.70 17.12
CA GLY A 21 -23.93 10.15 17.07
C GLY A 21 -24.00 10.68 15.65
N PRO A 22 -24.78 11.74 15.40
CA PRO A 22 -24.99 12.24 14.05
C PRO A 22 -23.69 12.74 13.43
N LEU A 23 -23.58 12.60 12.11
CA LEU A 23 -22.52 13.25 11.34
C LEU A 23 -22.61 14.78 11.52
N PRO A 24 -21.51 15.47 11.83
CA PRO A 24 -21.45 16.93 11.84
C PRO A 24 -21.96 17.55 10.53
N ASP A 25 -22.70 18.66 10.61
CA ASP A 25 -23.28 19.31 9.42
C ASP A 25 -22.24 19.84 8.44
N SER A 26 -21.04 20.17 8.94
CA SER A 26 -19.85 20.48 8.14
C SER A 26 -19.40 19.31 7.28
N LEU A 27 -19.34 18.10 7.85
CA LEU A 27 -18.98 16.89 7.10
C LEU A 27 -20.07 16.50 6.09
N LYS A 28 -21.35 16.65 6.43
CA LYS A 28 -22.45 16.46 5.46
C LYS A 28 -22.36 17.37 4.23
N LYS A 29 -21.65 18.50 4.35
CA LYS A 29 -21.46 19.52 3.31
C LYS A 29 -20.00 19.61 2.88
N LEU A 30 -19.22 18.55 3.11
CA LEU A 30 -17.81 18.53 2.70
C LEU A 30 -17.72 18.74 1.19
N LYS A 31 -16.85 19.66 0.77
CA LYS A 31 -16.61 19.91 -0.65
C LYS A 31 -16.07 18.63 -1.30
N TYR A 32 -16.50 18.34 -2.53
CA TYR A 32 -16.10 17.17 -3.34
C TYR A 32 -16.60 15.79 -2.89
N TYR A 33 -17.25 15.68 -1.73
CA TYR A 33 -17.78 14.43 -1.23
C TYR A 33 -19.25 14.56 -0.86
N THR A 34 -20.07 13.63 -1.33
CA THR A 34 -21.50 13.59 -1.03
C THR A 34 -21.86 12.25 -0.39
N ASN A 35 -23.03 12.17 0.25
CA ASN A 35 -23.53 10.96 0.89
C ASN A 35 -22.52 10.30 1.85
N ILE A 36 -21.84 11.13 2.65
CA ILE A 36 -20.88 10.64 3.64
C ILE A 36 -21.61 9.83 4.71
N GLN A 37 -21.14 8.60 4.96
CA GLN A 37 -21.67 7.69 5.97
C GLN A 37 -20.53 7.13 6.80
N THR A 38 -20.79 6.92 8.09
CA THR A 38 -19.82 6.30 9.01
C THR A 38 -19.93 4.77 9.04
N LEU A 39 -21.06 4.22 8.59
CA LEU A 39 -21.36 2.81 8.68
C LEU A 39 -21.04 2.09 7.36
N PHE A 40 -20.13 1.13 7.43
CA PHE A 40 -19.77 0.24 6.32
C PHE A 40 -19.84 -1.25 6.75
N PRO A 41 -19.98 -2.19 5.79
CA PRO A 41 -20.22 -3.62 6.05
C PRO A 41 -19.31 -4.29 7.09
N SER A 42 -18.00 -4.01 7.08
CA SER A 42 -17.08 -4.65 8.02
C SER A 42 -17.35 -4.27 9.48
N LEU A 43 -17.91 -3.09 9.75
CA LEU A 43 -18.36 -2.70 11.09
C LEU A 43 -19.54 -3.55 11.57
N LYS A 44 -20.47 -3.89 10.68
CA LYS A 44 -21.60 -4.77 11.01
C LYS A 44 -21.11 -6.14 11.47
N LYS A 45 -20.06 -6.66 10.81
CA LYS A 45 -19.40 -7.92 11.20
C LYS A 45 -18.66 -7.78 12.54
N LEU A 46 -17.88 -6.72 12.72
CA LEU A 46 -17.09 -6.49 13.93
C LEU A 46 -17.94 -6.32 15.20
N PHE A 47 -19.05 -5.59 15.08
CA PHE A 47 -19.90 -5.21 16.22
C PHE A 47 -21.22 -5.98 16.29
N GLN A 48 -21.47 -6.90 15.36
CA GLN A 48 -22.72 -7.67 15.25
C GLN A 48 -23.99 -6.79 15.23
N ILE A 49 -23.92 -5.68 14.51
CA ILE A 49 -24.99 -4.67 14.46
C ILE A 49 -26.12 -5.15 13.56
N GLN A 50 -27.35 -5.15 14.09
CA GLN A 50 -28.57 -5.48 13.33
C GLN A 50 -29.33 -4.23 12.83
N ASP A 51 -29.23 -3.10 13.52
CA ASP A 51 -29.91 -1.84 13.18
C ASP A 51 -28.93 -0.82 12.62
N ILE A 52 -29.27 -0.29 11.44
CA ILE A 52 -28.43 0.53 10.55
C ILE A 52 -28.85 2.01 10.64
N SER A 53 -29.86 2.35 11.45
CA SER A 53 -30.53 3.66 11.42
C SER A 53 -29.69 4.83 11.96
N ASN A 54 -28.62 4.56 12.69
CA ASN A 54 -27.77 5.59 13.30
C ASN A 54 -26.33 5.52 12.76
N GLU A 55 -25.70 6.69 12.65
CA GLU A 55 -24.27 6.81 12.38
C GLU A 55 -23.44 6.20 13.54
N ILE A 56 -22.43 5.43 13.17
CA ILE A 56 -21.58 4.61 14.05
C ILE A 56 -20.15 5.09 13.98
N TRP A 57 -19.65 5.56 15.11
CA TRP A 57 -18.28 6.03 15.24
C TRP A 57 -17.45 4.99 15.97
N LEU A 58 -16.38 4.51 15.34
CA LEU A 58 -15.34 3.73 16.00
C LEU A 58 -14.83 4.47 17.24
N ASP A 59 -14.60 3.76 18.33
CA ASP A 59 -14.12 4.41 19.55
C ASP A 59 -12.67 4.86 19.36
N ASN A 60 -12.44 6.14 19.14
CA ASN A 60 -11.10 6.70 19.17
C ASN A 60 -11.15 8.06 19.89
N ASN A 61 -9.99 8.58 20.26
CA ASN A 61 -9.91 9.84 21.00
C ASN A 61 -10.24 11.06 20.14
N TYR A 62 -10.51 10.89 18.86
CA TYR A 62 -10.61 11.94 17.85
C TYR A 62 -12.03 12.00 17.27
N LYS A 63 -12.70 13.16 17.42
CA LYS A 63 -13.94 13.42 16.69
C LYS A 63 -13.73 14.51 15.65
N ILE A 64 -13.62 14.11 14.39
CA ILE A 64 -13.55 15.03 13.26
C ILE A 64 -14.87 15.81 13.21
N SER A 65 -14.73 17.13 13.15
CA SER A 65 -15.82 18.09 13.09
C SER A 65 -15.74 19.00 11.87
N ASN A 66 -14.60 19.05 11.18
CA ASN A 66 -14.46 19.77 9.92
C ASN A 66 -13.25 19.24 9.16
N VAL A 67 -13.28 19.35 7.83
CA VAL A 67 -12.17 19.00 6.93
C VAL A 67 -12.05 20.14 5.91
N GLU A 68 -10.82 20.56 5.67
CA GLU A 68 -10.44 21.52 4.64
C GLU A 68 -9.43 20.79 3.73
N ILE A 69 -9.82 20.62 2.46
CA ILE A 69 -9.02 19.98 1.42
C ILE A 69 -8.25 21.09 0.70
N PHE A 70 -6.95 20.91 0.51
CA PHE A 70 -6.09 21.94 -0.05
C PHE A 70 -6.06 21.95 -1.57
N ASN A 71 -6.08 20.78 -2.20
CA ASN A 71 -6.02 20.63 -3.65
C ASN A 71 -7.41 20.32 -4.23
N GLU A 72 -7.87 21.12 -5.18
CA GLU A 72 -9.16 20.90 -5.86
C GLU A 72 -9.07 19.85 -6.98
N GLU A 73 -7.87 19.62 -7.50
CA GLU A 73 -7.61 18.72 -8.63
C GLU A 73 -7.38 17.28 -8.18
N ASP A 74 -6.71 17.13 -7.03
CA ASP A 74 -6.57 15.87 -6.31
C ASP A 74 -7.23 15.99 -4.93
N ILE A 75 -8.44 15.44 -4.80
CA ILE A 75 -9.30 15.63 -3.62
C ILE A 75 -8.92 14.70 -2.44
N LYS A 76 -7.79 13.99 -2.55
CA LYS A 76 -7.14 13.16 -1.51
C LYS A 76 -5.81 13.80 -1.07
N GLY A 77 -5.12 13.18 -0.12
CA GLY A 77 -3.80 13.62 0.32
C GLY A 77 -3.83 14.59 1.50
N ASN A 78 -2.86 15.51 1.53
CA ASN A 78 -2.69 16.46 2.64
C ASN A 78 -3.92 17.35 2.82
N CYS A 79 -4.40 17.44 4.05
CA CYS A 79 -5.58 18.21 4.41
C CYS A 79 -5.47 18.78 5.82
N LYS A 80 -6.41 19.65 6.20
CA LYS A 80 -6.55 20.15 7.55
C LYS A 80 -7.85 19.65 8.16
N ILE A 81 -7.76 19.06 9.34
CA ILE A 81 -8.93 18.57 10.07
C ILE A 81 -9.12 19.33 11.37
N LYS A 82 -10.38 19.47 11.79
CA LYS A 82 -10.73 19.97 13.12
C LYS A 82 -11.21 18.83 14.00
N VAL A 83 -10.39 18.42 14.95
CA VAL A 83 -10.63 17.31 15.86
C VAL A 83 -10.76 17.83 17.29
N ASN A 84 -11.85 17.50 17.98
CA ASN A 84 -12.09 17.93 19.37
C ASN A 84 -11.83 19.43 19.60
N THR A 85 -12.20 20.28 18.65
CA THR A 85 -11.96 21.74 18.59
C THR A 85 -10.56 22.21 18.20
N LYS A 86 -9.55 21.34 18.12
CA LYS A 86 -8.20 21.66 17.64
C LYS A 86 -8.08 21.45 16.15
N SER A 87 -7.28 22.30 15.49
CA SER A 87 -6.93 22.12 14.09
C SER A 87 -5.59 21.39 13.98
N THR A 88 -5.52 20.40 13.11
CA THR A 88 -4.35 19.52 12.90
C THR A 88 -4.21 19.24 11.40
N GLU A 89 -2.96 19.14 10.93
CA GLU A 89 -2.67 18.59 9.60
C GLU A 89 -2.87 17.07 9.61
N ALA A 90 -3.45 16.56 8.53
CA ALA A 90 -3.75 15.15 8.38
C ALA A 90 -3.61 14.74 6.92
N TYR A 91 -3.61 13.44 6.69
CA TYR A 91 -3.67 12.84 5.37
C TYR A 91 -5.02 12.16 5.17
N LEU A 92 -5.67 12.46 4.05
CA LEU A 92 -6.90 11.82 3.58
C LEU A 92 -6.55 10.78 2.52
N LYS A 93 -6.53 9.50 2.90
CA LYS A 93 -6.49 8.40 1.93
C LYS A 93 -7.89 8.16 1.36
N VAL A 94 -7.97 7.96 0.06
CA VAL A 94 -9.23 7.70 -0.65
C VAL A 94 -9.05 6.44 -1.48
N THR A 95 -9.77 5.38 -1.12
CA THR A 95 -9.71 4.06 -1.77
C THR A 95 -11.03 3.80 -2.49
N HIS A 96 -10.99 3.25 -3.71
CA HIS A 96 -12.19 2.91 -4.46
C HIS A 96 -12.94 1.74 -3.80
N LEU A 97 -14.28 1.77 -3.79
CA LEU A 97 -15.08 0.64 -3.30
C LEU A 97 -15.35 -0.43 -4.36
N ILE A 98 -15.14 -0.08 -5.62
CA ILE A 98 -15.44 -0.86 -6.82
C ILE A 98 -14.26 -0.68 -7.76
N ASP A 99 -13.83 -1.72 -8.45
CA ASP A 99 -12.80 -1.60 -9.48
C ASP A 99 -13.20 -0.52 -10.53
N PRO A 100 -12.37 0.50 -10.76
CA PRO A 100 -12.57 1.55 -11.75
C PRO A 100 -12.90 1.03 -13.15
N VAL A 101 -12.17 0.02 -13.63
CA VAL A 101 -12.34 -0.51 -15.00
C VAL A 101 -13.69 -1.18 -15.17
N THR A 102 -14.06 -2.06 -14.24
CA THR A 102 -15.38 -2.71 -14.17
C THR A 102 -16.49 -1.67 -14.14
N TYR A 103 -16.33 -0.61 -13.34
CA TYR A 103 -17.33 0.46 -13.27
C TYR A 103 -17.52 1.20 -14.61
N ILE A 104 -16.43 1.46 -15.34
CA ILE A 104 -16.47 2.13 -16.66
C ILE A 104 -17.15 1.25 -17.70
N LYS A 105 -16.77 -0.03 -17.77
CA LYS A 105 -17.37 -1.01 -18.68
C LYS A 105 -18.90 -1.05 -18.50
N MET A 106 -19.35 -1.13 -17.25
CA MET A 106 -20.78 -1.07 -16.92
C MET A 106 -21.45 0.26 -17.32
N LYS A 107 -20.75 1.40 -17.19
CA LYS A 107 -21.27 2.72 -17.57
C LYS A 107 -21.56 2.82 -19.05
N ASN A 108 -20.61 2.35 -19.84
CA ASN A 108 -20.66 2.40 -21.28
C ASN A 108 -21.83 1.56 -21.82
N GLU A 109 -22.20 0.49 -21.10
CA GLU A 109 -23.33 -0.38 -21.42
C GLU A 109 -24.67 0.14 -20.87
N ASN A 110 -24.71 1.32 -20.22
CA ASN A 110 -25.88 1.91 -19.57
C ASN A 110 -26.54 0.97 -18.54
N ILE A 111 -25.75 0.14 -17.85
CA ILE A 111 -26.25 -0.76 -16.81
C ILE A 111 -26.66 0.07 -15.59
N ASP A 112 -27.88 -0.17 -15.07
CA ASP A 112 -28.35 0.48 -13.84
C ASP A 112 -27.57 -0.01 -12.61
N TYR A 113 -26.65 0.85 -12.17
CA TYR A 113 -25.80 0.65 -10.99
C TYR A 113 -26.55 0.36 -9.70
N THR A 114 -27.74 0.94 -9.52
CA THR A 114 -28.47 0.82 -8.26
C THR A 114 -29.04 -0.58 -8.07
N ASN A 115 -29.26 -1.31 -9.16
CA ASN A 115 -29.88 -2.63 -9.18
C ASN A 115 -28.96 -3.75 -9.69
N ASN A 116 -27.70 -3.44 -10.01
CA ASN A 116 -26.74 -4.46 -10.44
C ASN A 116 -26.32 -5.35 -9.26
N ALA A 117 -26.59 -6.66 -9.36
CA ALA A 117 -26.37 -7.61 -8.28
C ALA A 117 -24.88 -7.76 -7.90
N ASP A 118 -23.97 -7.72 -8.86
CA ASP A 118 -22.53 -7.91 -8.62
C ASP A 118 -21.91 -6.69 -7.93
N LEU A 119 -22.30 -5.47 -8.35
CA LEU A 119 -21.91 -4.25 -7.65
C LEU A 119 -22.46 -4.21 -6.22
N GLN A 120 -23.74 -4.56 -6.04
CA GLN A 120 -24.32 -4.65 -4.71
C GLN A 120 -23.60 -5.70 -3.86
N LYS A 121 -23.15 -6.81 -4.45
CA LYS A 121 -22.34 -7.82 -3.77
C LYS A 121 -20.99 -7.26 -3.35
N LYS A 122 -20.25 -6.57 -4.23
CA LYS A 122 -18.93 -5.96 -3.92
C LYS A 122 -19.03 -4.86 -2.86
N ILE A 123 -19.99 -3.94 -2.98
CA ILE A 123 -20.17 -2.83 -2.02
C ILE A 123 -20.59 -3.34 -0.65
N ASN A 124 -21.44 -4.38 -0.58
CA ASN A 124 -21.91 -4.93 0.68
C ASN A 124 -21.00 -6.03 1.25
N ASP A 125 -19.89 -6.34 0.59
CA ASP A 125 -18.94 -7.34 1.05
C ASP A 125 -18.20 -6.83 2.31
N PRO A 126 -18.34 -7.48 3.48
CA PRO A 126 -17.57 -7.11 4.67
C PRO A 126 -16.06 -7.37 4.52
N TRP A 127 -15.63 -7.99 3.42
CA TRP A 127 -14.23 -8.22 3.09
C TRP A 127 -13.72 -7.31 1.97
N ASN A 128 -14.52 -6.35 1.49
CA ASN A 128 -14.03 -5.34 0.55
C ASN A 128 -12.71 -4.72 1.05
N GLN A 129 -11.68 -4.75 0.20
CA GLN A 129 -10.33 -4.26 0.47
C GLN A 129 -10.32 -2.92 1.24
N ALA A 130 -11.09 -1.94 0.78
CA ALA A 130 -11.13 -0.61 1.38
C ALA A 130 -11.68 -0.60 2.82
N TYR A 131 -12.63 -1.49 3.14
CA TYR A 131 -13.15 -1.63 4.50
C TYR A 131 -12.19 -2.39 5.42
N VAL A 132 -11.51 -3.40 4.88
CA VAL A 132 -10.45 -4.15 5.57
C VAL A 132 -9.31 -3.21 5.95
N GLU A 133 -8.91 -2.34 5.03
CA GLU A 133 -7.90 -1.31 5.29
C GLU A 133 -8.33 -0.32 6.37
N ALA A 134 -9.58 0.16 6.33
CA ALA A 134 -10.09 1.10 7.31
C ALA A 134 -10.08 0.53 8.74
N LEU A 135 -10.44 -0.75 8.88
CA LEU A 135 -10.40 -1.44 10.18
C LEU A 135 -8.97 -1.74 10.65
N ALA A 136 -8.05 -2.03 9.74
CA ALA A 136 -6.63 -2.21 10.06
C ALA A 136 -6.05 -0.89 10.57
N THR A 137 -6.28 0.20 9.83
CA THR A 137 -5.83 1.55 10.22
C THR A 137 -6.38 1.93 11.59
N TYR A 138 -7.64 1.62 11.87
CA TYR A 138 -8.24 1.80 13.18
C TYR A 138 -7.53 0.98 14.28
N ALA A 139 -7.35 -0.31 14.08
CA ALA A 139 -6.75 -1.21 15.09
C ALA A 139 -5.28 -0.87 15.36
N LEU A 140 -4.53 -0.50 14.32
CA LEU A 140 -3.13 -0.10 14.42
C LEU A 140 -3.00 1.31 15.02
N GLY A 141 -3.89 2.23 14.68
CA GLY A 141 -3.98 3.55 15.30
C GLY A 141 -4.29 3.48 16.80
N LYS A 142 -5.00 2.45 17.27
CA LYS A 142 -5.15 2.18 18.71
C LYS A 142 -3.84 1.85 19.40
N LEU A 143 -2.90 1.18 18.73
CA LEU A 143 -1.58 0.91 19.32
C LEU A 143 -0.79 2.20 19.56
N LYS A 144 -0.91 3.18 18.66
CA LYS A 144 -0.36 4.53 18.86
C LYS A 144 -1.09 5.27 19.97
N GLN A 145 -2.42 5.26 19.95
CA GLN A 145 -3.27 5.96 20.93
C GLN A 145 -2.98 5.51 22.37
N GLU A 146 -2.81 4.20 22.57
CA GLU A 146 -2.55 3.60 23.89
C GLU A 146 -1.05 3.50 24.21
N ASP A 147 -0.18 4.13 23.40
CA ASP A 147 1.27 4.17 23.59
C ASP A 147 1.91 2.75 23.71
N ILE A 148 1.40 1.81 22.90
CA ILE A 148 1.88 0.43 22.78
C ILE A 148 2.99 0.34 21.73
N SER A 149 2.82 1.03 20.59
CA SER A 149 3.81 1.12 19.51
C SER A 149 3.78 2.50 18.87
N PRO A 150 4.94 3.13 18.61
CA PRO A 150 4.99 4.43 17.94
C PRO A 150 4.92 4.33 16.41
N HIS A 151 4.97 3.12 15.85
CA HIS A 151 5.18 2.83 14.42
C HIS A 151 3.89 2.75 13.59
N PHE A 152 2.83 3.42 14.03
CA PHE A 152 1.55 3.48 13.31
C PHE A 152 0.99 4.89 13.38
N ASN A 153 0.28 5.30 12.33
CA ASN A 153 -0.41 6.58 12.29
C ASN A 153 -1.61 6.59 13.23
N SER A 154 -1.93 7.77 13.75
CA SER A 154 -3.21 8.02 14.40
C SER A 154 -4.36 7.79 13.42
N PHE A 155 -5.47 7.27 13.93
CA PHE A 155 -6.70 7.08 13.16
C PHE A 155 -7.73 8.15 13.56
N TYR A 156 -8.01 9.10 12.67
CA TYR A 156 -8.94 10.20 12.95
C TYR A 156 -10.39 9.85 12.59
N GLY A 157 -10.61 8.94 11.64
CA GLY A 157 -11.93 8.48 11.23
C GLY A 157 -11.93 7.86 9.84
N ALA A 158 -12.97 7.10 9.54
CA ALA A 158 -13.18 6.54 8.21
C ALA A 158 -14.65 6.58 7.80
N PHE A 159 -14.90 6.86 6.53
CA PHE A 159 -16.24 7.16 6.01
C PHE A 159 -16.39 6.64 4.59
N THR A 160 -17.54 6.08 4.25
CA THR A 160 -17.90 5.90 2.84
C THR A 160 -18.47 7.19 2.29
N ALA A 161 -18.23 7.47 1.01
CA ALA A 161 -18.74 8.66 0.35
C ALA A 161 -18.87 8.44 -1.16
N ILE A 162 -19.55 9.37 -1.83
CA ILE A 162 -19.50 9.52 -3.29
C ILE A 162 -18.60 10.72 -3.59
N ALA A 163 -17.44 10.45 -4.18
CA ALA A 163 -16.50 11.46 -4.67
C ALA A 163 -17.04 12.11 -5.94
N THR A 164 -17.01 13.44 -6.02
CA THR A 164 -17.44 14.16 -7.24
C THR A 164 -16.51 13.87 -8.41
N LYS A 165 -15.21 13.69 -8.12
CA LYS A 165 -14.15 13.31 -9.05
C LYS A 165 -13.23 12.31 -8.34
N TYR A 166 -12.86 11.20 -8.98
CA TYR A 166 -11.90 10.23 -8.48
C TYR A 166 -10.83 10.01 -9.54
N CYS A 167 -9.57 10.25 -9.19
CA CYS A 167 -8.42 10.09 -10.06
C CYS A 167 -7.78 8.73 -9.81
N TYR A 168 -7.78 7.87 -10.82
CA TYR A 168 -7.16 6.55 -10.82
C TYR A 168 -5.89 6.59 -11.66
N ASN A 169 -4.74 6.22 -11.08
CA ASN A 169 -3.48 6.15 -11.82
C ASN A 169 -3.54 4.93 -12.75
N ILE A 170 -3.23 5.14 -14.03
CA ILE A 170 -3.17 4.10 -15.06
C ILE A 170 -1.87 4.18 -15.86
N SER A 171 -0.81 4.79 -15.31
CA SER A 171 0.46 4.97 -16.02
C SER A 171 1.00 3.68 -16.63
N ASP A 172 0.89 2.57 -15.90
CA ASP A 172 1.42 1.28 -16.33
C ASP A 172 0.44 0.56 -17.28
N GLU A 173 -0.87 0.76 -17.09
CA GLU A 173 -1.89 0.04 -17.87
C GLU A 173 -2.40 0.80 -19.10
N VAL A 174 -2.11 2.09 -19.26
CA VAL A 174 -2.75 2.93 -20.28
C VAL A 174 -2.55 2.39 -21.69
N GLU A 175 -1.36 1.89 -22.02
CA GLU A 175 -1.07 1.31 -23.33
C GLU A 175 -1.96 0.09 -23.61
N SER A 176 -2.11 -0.79 -22.62
CA SER A 176 -3.03 -1.92 -22.71
C SER A 176 -4.48 -1.47 -22.82
N TYR A 177 -4.89 -0.46 -22.04
CA TYR A 177 -6.27 0.03 -21.98
C TYR A 177 -6.70 0.68 -23.30
N ARG A 178 -5.79 1.39 -23.97
CA ARG A 178 -6.00 2.00 -25.30
C ARG A 178 -6.33 0.98 -26.38
N LEU A 179 -6.00 -0.29 -26.20
CA LEU A 179 -6.36 -1.36 -27.15
C LEU A 179 -7.83 -1.76 -27.05
N TYR A 180 -8.56 -1.39 -26.00
CA TYR A 180 -9.94 -1.83 -25.79
C TYR A 180 -10.98 -0.75 -26.10
N LYS A 181 -12.13 -1.18 -26.65
CA LYS A 181 -13.27 -0.30 -26.98
C LYS A 181 -13.83 0.41 -25.75
N TRP A 182 -13.80 -0.18 -24.56
CA TRP A 182 -14.35 0.46 -23.35
C TRP A 182 -13.63 1.76 -23.01
N PHE A 183 -12.33 1.86 -23.25
CA PHE A 183 -11.54 3.06 -22.95
C PHE A 183 -12.01 4.23 -23.82
N TRP A 184 -12.03 4.03 -25.14
CA TRP A 184 -12.47 5.03 -26.10
C TRP A 184 -13.96 5.36 -25.97
N ASN A 185 -14.82 4.36 -25.80
CA ASN A 185 -16.25 4.60 -25.55
C ASN A 185 -16.46 5.39 -24.26
N GLY A 186 -15.62 5.17 -23.24
CA GLY A 186 -15.63 5.94 -22.00
C GLY A 186 -15.35 7.41 -22.24
N ILE A 187 -14.32 7.72 -23.05
CA ILE A 187 -13.92 9.09 -23.39
C ILE A 187 -14.99 9.76 -24.26
N GLU A 188 -15.43 9.11 -25.34
CA GLU A 188 -16.41 9.64 -26.29
C GLU A 188 -17.75 9.98 -25.62
N ASN A 189 -18.19 9.13 -24.68
CA ASN A 189 -19.40 9.36 -23.90
C ASN A 189 -19.21 10.28 -22.68
N LYS A 190 -17.99 10.79 -22.45
CA LYS A 190 -17.62 11.63 -21.29
C LYS A 190 -17.87 10.93 -19.94
N ASN A 191 -17.77 9.60 -19.95
CA ASN A 191 -17.83 8.78 -18.75
C ASN A 191 -16.52 8.83 -17.96
N ILE A 192 -15.40 9.04 -18.67
CA ILE A 192 -14.06 9.25 -18.13
C ILE A 192 -13.38 10.44 -18.82
N THR A 193 -12.34 11.00 -18.19
CA THR A 193 -11.39 11.93 -18.81
C THR A 193 -9.96 11.59 -18.41
N ILE A 194 -8.98 11.87 -19.27
CA ILE A 194 -7.55 11.65 -18.96
C ILE A 194 -6.91 12.98 -18.53
N THR A 195 -6.02 12.93 -17.55
CA THR A 195 -5.17 14.06 -17.11
C THR A 195 -3.74 13.56 -16.92
N ILE A 196 -2.77 14.38 -17.30
CA ILE A 196 -1.35 14.10 -17.09
C ILE A 196 -0.88 14.94 -15.91
N ASN A 197 -0.23 14.30 -14.94
CA ASN A 197 0.35 14.92 -13.75
C ASN A 197 1.85 14.59 -13.68
N GLY A 198 2.60 15.29 -12.82
CA GLY A 198 4.05 15.05 -12.66
C GLY A 198 4.87 15.58 -13.83
N VAL A 199 4.37 16.54 -14.60
CA VAL A 199 5.14 17.22 -15.65
C VAL A 199 4.98 18.71 -15.43
N GLU A 200 6.08 19.41 -15.20
CA GLU A 200 6.05 20.86 -15.01
C GLU A 200 5.85 21.62 -16.32
N ASP A 201 6.39 21.10 -17.43
CA ASP A 201 6.23 21.69 -18.75
C ASP A 201 4.87 21.34 -19.36
N GLU A 202 4.00 22.34 -19.50
CA GLU A 202 2.68 22.19 -20.13
C GLU A 202 2.75 21.66 -21.58
N VAL A 203 3.87 21.88 -22.29
CA VAL A 203 4.11 21.37 -23.65
C VAL A 203 4.34 19.87 -23.61
N GLU A 204 5.23 19.40 -22.74
CA GLU A 204 5.53 17.97 -22.58
C GLU A 204 4.28 17.20 -22.10
N ALA A 205 3.57 17.75 -21.10
CA ALA A 205 2.32 17.16 -20.62
C ALA A 205 1.28 17.00 -21.74
N LYS A 206 1.26 17.97 -22.67
CA LYS A 206 0.37 17.95 -23.82
C LYS A 206 0.83 16.95 -24.88
N GLU A 207 2.12 16.78 -25.10
CA GLU A 207 2.65 15.78 -26.05
C GLU A 207 2.31 14.36 -25.60
N VAL A 208 2.51 14.05 -24.32
CA VAL A 208 2.11 12.77 -23.71
C VAL A 208 0.60 12.56 -23.85
N TYR A 209 -0.19 13.59 -23.55
CA TYR A 209 -1.64 13.53 -23.72
C TYR A 209 -2.04 13.27 -25.19
N ASP A 210 -1.49 14.03 -26.13
CA ASP A 210 -1.80 13.93 -27.55
C ASP A 210 -1.43 12.55 -28.10
N GLU A 211 -0.36 11.92 -27.59
CA GLU A 211 0.00 10.55 -27.92
C GLU A 211 -1.01 9.52 -27.40
N ILE A 212 -1.34 9.58 -26.11
CA ILE A 212 -2.33 8.67 -25.49
C ILE A 212 -3.67 8.76 -26.23
N MET A 213 -4.03 9.95 -26.71
CA MET A 213 -5.28 10.20 -27.42
C MET A 213 -5.25 9.81 -28.91
N LYS A 214 -4.13 9.27 -29.43
CA LYS A 214 -4.10 8.61 -30.75
C LYS A 214 -4.80 7.25 -30.65
N LYS A 215 -6.03 7.21 -31.17
CA LYS A 215 -6.85 6.00 -31.22
C LYS A 215 -6.27 4.99 -32.22
N PRO A 216 -6.03 3.73 -31.81
CA PRO A 216 -5.64 2.67 -32.73
C PRO A 216 -6.71 2.41 -33.81
N ASP A 217 -6.30 1.94 -34.98
CA ASP A 217 -7.21 1.62 -36.10
C ASP A 217 -8.20 0.50 -35.75
N TYR A 218 -7.80 -0.41 -34.86
CA TYR A 218 -8.63 -1.49 -34.34
C TYR A 218 -8.61 -1.47 -32.80
N CYS A 219 -9.79 -1.70 -32.20
CA CYS A 219 -9.92 -1.86 -30.76
C CYS A 219 -10.66 -3.16 -30.46
N LEU A 220 -10.20 -3.88 -29.43
CA LEU A 220 -10.77 -5.13 -28.94
C LEU A 220 -12.12 -4.90 -28.24
N ASP A 221 -13.04 -5.86 -28.38
CA ASP A 221 -14.24 -5.92 -27.53
C ASP A 221 -13.88 -6.40 -26.10
N ASN A 222 -14.73 -6.07 -25.13
CA ASN A 222 -14.52 -6.38 -23.71
C ASN A 222 -14.36 -7.89 -23.40
N ASN A 223 -14.73 -8.77 -24.33
CA ASN A 223 -14.78 -10.22 -24.16
C ASN A 223 -13.85 -10.99 -25.12
N GLU A 224 -13.00 -10.29 -25.89
CA GLU A 224 -12.03 -10.93 -26.80
C GLU A 224 -10.84 -11.51 -26.01
N SER A 225 -10.30 -12.64 -26.45
CA SER A 225 -9.36 -13.47 -25.67
C SER A 225 -7.92 -12.95 -25.76
N SER A 226 -7.04 -13.48 -24.92
CA SER A 226 -5.59 -13.17 -24.96
C SER A 226 -4.93 -13.52 -26.29
N GLU A 227 -5.47 -14.45 -27.07
CA GLU A 227 -4.95 -14.81 -28.40
C GLU A 227 -5.17 -13.69 -29.43
N ASP A 228 -6.26 -12.93 -29.31
CA ASP A 228 -6.55 -11.77 -30.18
C ASP A 228 -5.61 -10.57 -29.86
N PHE A 229 -5.01 -10.58 -28.66
CA PHE A 229 -4.10 -9.54 -28.17
C PHE A 229 -2.70 -9.66 -28.80
N GLU A 230 -2.15 -10.89 -28.90
CA GLU A 230 -0.83 -11.14 -29.51
C GLU A 230 -0.81 -10.82 -31.01
N GLU A 231 -1.88 -11.11 -31.75
CA GLU A 231 -1.97 -10.84 -33.20
C GLU A 231 -2.03 -9.33 -33.51
N LEU A 232 -2.59 -8.52 -32.60
CA LEU A 232 -2.65 -7.06 -32.74
C LEU A 232 -1.31 -6.40 -32.45
N ILE A 233 -0.59 -6.88 -31.44
CA ILE A 233 0.77 -6.43 -31.14
C ILE A 233 1.66 -6.63 -32.36
N ASP A 234 1.62 -7.81 -33.00
CA ASP A 234 2.40 -8.12 -34.20
C ASP A 234 2.00 -7.28 -35.43
N SER A 235 0.78 -6.74 -35.44
CA SER A 235 0.27 -5.85 -36.51
C SER A 235 0.69 -4.38 -36.32
N ASN A 236 0.73 -3.88 -35.08
CA ASN A 236 1.15 -2.52 -34.74
C ASN A 236 2.69 -2.38 -34.62
N ILE A 237 3.42 -3.46 -34.32
CA ILE A 237 4.89 -3.47 -34.19
C ILE A 237 5.63 -3.43 -35.54
N LYS A 238 4.95 -3.63 -36.68
CA LYS A 238 5.60 -3.58 -38.01
C LYS A 238 6.23 -2.22 -38.38
N GLU A 239 6.09 -1.19 -37.55
CA GLU A 239 6.76 0.11 -37.70
C GLU A 239 7.98 0.33 -36.76
N LEU A 240 8.31 -0.59 -35.84
CA LEU A 240 9.51 -0.48 -34.98
C LEU A 240 10.51 -1.63 -35.21
N ASP A 241 11.80 -1.27 -35.31
CA ASP A 241 12.92 -2.17 -35.63
C ASP A 241 13.05 -3.27 -34.56
N THR A 242 12.80 -4.51 -34.96
CA THR A 242 12.68 -5.68 -34.08
C THR A 242 14.05 -6.26 -33.72
N THR A 243 14.67 -5.84 -32.60
CA THR A 243 15.78 -6.64 -32.01
C THR A 243 15.85 -6.74 -30.49
N GLU A 244 15.02 -6.07 -29.69
CA GLU A 244 15.05 -6.23 -28.23
C GLU A 244 13.62 -6.16 -27.66
N LEU A 245 12.99 -7.31 -27.38
CA LEU A 245 11.69 -7.38 -26.70
C LEU A 245 11.64 -8.68 -25.87
N GLU A 246 12.03 -8.56 -24.60
CA GLU A 246 11.69 -9.49 -23.53
C GLU A 246 10.78 -8.74 -22.54
N SER A 247 9.64 -9.35 -22.21
CA SER A 247 8.54 -8.87 -21.33
C SER A 247 7.67 -7.70 -21.84
N LEU A 248 6.34 -7.83 -21.67
CA LEU A 248 5.31 -6.86 -22.09
C LEU A 248 5.19 -5.66 -21.14
N ASP A 249 5.79 -5.72 -19.95
CA ASP A 249 5.91 -4.61 -19.00
C ASP A 249 6.94 -3.56 -19.44
N SER A 250 7.73 -3.86 -20.48
CA SER A 250 8.78 -2.98 -20.99
C SER A 250 8.29 -1.86 -21.93
N LEU A 251 7.02 -1.88 -22.38
CA LEU A 251 6.40 -0.80 -23.16
C LEU A 251 5.86 0.34 -22.27
N SER A 252 6.55 0.62 -21.16
CA SER A 252 6.25 1.76 -20.30
C SER A 252 6.47 3.08 -21.06
N ILE A 253 5.65 4.09 -20.75
CA ILE A 253 5.83 5.50 -21.19
C ILE A 253 7.27 5.99 -20.92
N LYS A 254 7.96 5.40 -19.94
CA LYS A 254 9.40 5.62 -19.66
C LYS A 254 10.30 5.45 -20.88
N SER A 255 9.99 4.51 -21.76
CA SER A 255 10.73 4.29 -23.01
C SER A 255 10.53 5.42 -24.03
N PHE A 256 9.32 6.00 -24.08
CA PHE A 256 8.97 7.10 -24.98
C PHE A 256 9.56 8.45 -24.52
N ILE A 257 9.44 8.77 -23.22
CA ILE A 257 10.00 10.02 -22.65
C ILE A 257 11.53 10.02 -22.82
N SER A 258 12.19 8.89 -22.56
CA SER A 258 13.63 8.73 -22.77
C SER A 258 14.06 9.00 -24.23
N GLN A 259 13.24 8.65 -25.22
CA GLN A 259 13.56 8.87 -26.64
C GLN A 259 13.40 10.34 -27.08
N ASN A 260 12.47 11.10 -26.48
CA ASN A 260 12.29 12.52 -26.82
C ASN A 260 13.31 13.45 -26.15
N LYS A 261 13.92 13.05 -25.02
CA LYS A 261 15.02 13.80 -24.39
C LYS A 261 16.33 13.76 -25.17
N GLU A 262 16.53 12.81 -26.09
CA GLU A 262 17.76 12.72 -26.90
C GLU A 262 17.82 13.72 -28.07
N SER A 263 16.80 14.55 -28.26
CA SER A 263 16.79 15.56 -29.32
C SER A 263 16.68 16.99 -28.80
N GLU A 264 17.71 17.52 -28.11
CA GLU A 264 18.16 18.92 -28.27
C GLU A 264 19.48 19.27 -27.54
N ASN A 265 20.52 19.54 -28.35
CA ASN A 265 21.71 20.40 -28.16
C ASN A 265 22.73 20.20 -27.01
N GLU A 266 23.96 19.88 -27.44
CA GLU A 266 25.23 20.14 -26.74
C GLU A 266 25.42 21.63 -26.39
N ASN A 267 25.38 21.98 -25.10
CA ASN A 267 26.35 22.87 -24.45
C ASN A 267 26.17 22.95 -22.93
N SER A 268 27.30 23.01 -22.24
CA SER A 268 27.49 22.92 -20.80
C SER A 268 26.91 24.07 -19.95
N SER A 269 26.21 23.72 -18.89
CA SER A 269 26.42 24.25 -17.53
C SER A 269 25.76 23.31 -16.52
N GLU A 270 26.46 23.03 -15.42
CA GLU A 270 25.95 22.31 -14.25
C GLU A 270 24.75 23.10 -13.70
N GLU A 271 23.55 22.63 -13.98
CA GLU A 271 22.31 23.07 -13.35
C GLU A 271 21.83 21.93 -12.47
N GLU A 272 21.45 22.27 -11.24
CA GLU A 272 20.92 21.35 -10.23
C GLU A 272 19.71 20.62 -10.84
N GLU A 273 19.78 19.28 -10.93
CA GLU A 273 18.65 18.45 -11.37
C GLU A 273 17.54 18.61 -10.33
N GLU A 274 16.59 19.52 -10.60
CA GLU A 274 15.32 19.55 -9.89
C GLU A 274 14.63 18.20 -10.18
N GLU A 275 14.28 17.49 -9.12
CA GLU A 275 13.65 16.17 -9.16
C GLU A 275 12.39 16.21 -10.04
N GLU A 276 12.49 15.72 -11.27
CA GLU A 276 11.31 15.55 -12.13
C GLU A 276 10.40 14.50 -11.49
N GLU A 277 9.23 14.92 -11.01
CA GLU A 277 8.20 13.99 -10.57
C GLU A 277 7.89 12.99 -11.70
N GLU A 278 7.75 11.71 -11.38
CA GLU A 278 7.39 10.70 -12.38
C GLU A 278 6.04 11.03 -13.05
N VAL A 279 6.03 11.05 -14.39
CA VAL A 279 4.84 11.36 -15.20
C VAL A 279 3.71 10.38 -14.91
N LYS A 280 2.57 10.90 -14.48
CA LYS A 280 1.39 10.14 -14.06
C LYS A 280 0.23 10.32 -15.03
N VAL A 281 -0.27 9.21 -15.58
CA VAL A 281 -1.48 9.20 -16.40
C VAL A 281 -2.68 8.89 -15.53
N LEU A 282 -3.54 9.89 -15.32
CA LEU A 282 -4.70 9.79 -14.44
C LEU A 282 -5.99 9.65 -15.24
N LEU A 283 -6.69 8.54 -15.00
CA LEU A 283 -8.07 8.33 -15.42
C LEU A 283 -9.03 8.93 -14.38
N ASN A 284 -9.83 9.91 -14.81
CA ASN A 284 -10.78 10.59 -13.96
C ASN A 284 -12.19 10.02 -14.10
N LEU A 285 -12.79 9.66 -12.97
CA LEU A 285 -14.16 9.18 -12.81
C LEU A 285 -15.00 10.20 -12.07
N TYR A 286 -16.30 10.28 -12.37
CA TYR A 286 -17.22 11.24 -11.73
C TYR A 286 -18.32 10.53 -10.96
N ASN A 287 -18.66 11.05 -9.77
CA ASN A 287 -19.65 10.49 -8.85
C ASN A 287 -19.33 9.03 -8.46
N PHE A 288 -18.12 8.82 -7.97
CA PHE A 288 -17.56 7.49 -7.76
C PHE A 288 -17.61 7.09 -6.27
N PRO A 289 -18.02 5.84 -5.92
CA PRO A 289 -18.08 5.38 -4.54
C PRO A 289 -16.70 5.08 -3.98
N VAL A 290 -16.39 5.69 -2.84
CA VAL A 290 -15.07 5.63 -2.21
C VAL A 290 -15.15 5.39 -0.71
N MET A 291 -14.06 4.89 -0.15
CA MET A 291 -13.74 4.90 1.27
C MET A 291 -12.74 6.01 1.56
N MET A 292 -13.05 6.86 2.52
CA MET A 292 -12.18 7.92 3.03
C MET A 292 -11.59 7.46 4.36
N ILE A 293 -10.27 7.59 4.53
CA ILE A 293 -9.56 7.25 5.77
C ILE A 293 -8.67 8.45 6.14
N PHE A 294 -8.88 9.00 7.33
CA PHE A 294 -8.10 10.13 7.84
C PHE A 294 -7.05 9.64 8.84
N MET A 295 -5.79 9.97 8.58
CA MET A 295 -4.64 9.59 9.39
C MET A 295 -3.60 10.71 9.51
N ASP A 296 -2.52 10.49 10.25
CA ASP A 296 -1.42 11.46 10.35
C ASP A 296 -0.82 11.75 8.96
N LYS A 297 -0.46 13.02 8.73
CA LYS A 297 0.45 13.40 7.65
C LYS A 297 1.86 12.92 8.04
N ASN A 298 2.59 12.37 7.08
CA ASN A 298 4.00 11.97 7.22
C ASN A 298 4.84 12.82 6.28
N GLU A 299 6.17 12.78 6.44
CA GLU A 299 7.10 13.60 5.65
C GLU A 299 7.33 12.97 4.28
N SER A 300 7.80 11.72 4.25
CA SER A 300 8.09 10.97 3.01
C SER A 300 8.03 9.46 3.23
N THR A 301 8.33 8.69 2.19
CA THR A 301 8.46 7.23 2.25
C THR A 301 9.90 6.80 2.57
N MET A 302 10.08 5.53 2.93
CA MET A 302 11.39 4.89 3.03
C MET A 302 12.03 4.70 1.65
N ASP A 303 11.21 4.63 0.60
CA ASP A 303 11.66 4.50 -0.79
C ASP A 303 12.45 5.72 -1.22
N ASP A 304 11.91 6.91 -0.92
CA ASP A 304 12.57 8.19 -1.21
C ASP A 304 13.97 8.27 -0.56
N LEU A 305 14.17 7.63 0.60
CA LEU A 305 15.48 7.58 1.27
C LEU A 305 16.51 6.67 0.59
N LEU A 306 16.09 5.81 -0.34
CA LEU A 306 17.01 5.01 -1.15
C LEU A 306 17.73 5.87 -2.20
N GLU A 307 17.14 7.00 -2.57
CA GLU A 307 17.61 7.89 -3.63
C GLU A 307 18.09 9.24 -3.07
N ASP A 308 17.43 9.75 -2.03
CA ASP A 308 17.78 11.01 -1.36
C ASP A 308 18.88 10.79 -0.30
N TYR A 309 20.12 10.75 -0.77
CA TYR A 309 21.31 10.58 0.09
C TYR A 309 21.57 11.78 1.00
N GLU A 310 21.08 12.98 0.65
CA GLU A 310 21.21 14.18 1.46
C GLU A 310 20.33 14.10 2.70
N GLU A 311 19.07 13.68 2.56
CA GLU A 311 18.13 13.46 3.66
C GLU A 311 18.54 12.25 4.51
N VAL A 312 19.21 11.26 3.92
CA VAL A 312 19.91 10.23 4.70
C VAL A 312 21.11 10.82 5.42
N GLY A 313 21.81 11.81 4.86
CA GLY A 313 22.92 12.51 5.49
C GLY A 313 24.19 11.65 5.63
N CYS A 314 24.40 10.70 4.73
CA CYS A 314 25.66 9.96 4.57
C CYS A 314 25.74 9.23 3.23
N GLU A 315 26.95 9.04 2.73
CA GLU A 315 27.23 8.31 1.49
C GLU A 315 26.70 6.86 1.52
N PRO A 316 26.10 6.37 0.42
CA PRO A 316 25.82 4.96 0.21
C PRO A 316 27.03 4.06 0.46
N ASN A 317 26.79 2.81 0.87
CA ASN A 317 27.83 1.82 1.20
C ASN A 317 28.80 2.22 2.34
N SER A 318 28.62 3.39 2.98
CA SER A 318 29.41 3.78 4.14
C SER A 318 29.02 2.97 5.39
N LYS A 319 29.91 2.97 6.40
CA LYS A 319 29.57 2.36 7.69
C LYS A 319 28.35 3.01 8.35
N LEU A 320 28.19 4.32 8.19
CA LEU A 320 27.06 5.05 8.78
C LEU A 320 25.76 4.71 8.04
N TRP A 321 25.79 4.56 6.72
CA TRP A 321 24.67 4.08 5.91
C TRP A 321 24.13 2.74 6.45
N GLU A 322 25.01 1.76 6.57
CA GLU A 322 24.73 0.45 7.17
C GLU A 322 24.15 0.56 8.58
N GLU A 323 24.68 1.46 9.42
CA GLU A 323 24.18 1.70 10.77
C GLU A 323 22.79 2.33 10.80
N LYS A 324 22.49 3.27 9.90
CA LYS A 324 21.17 3.93 9.77
C LYS A 324 20.11 2.95 9.29
N TRP A 325 20.34 2.29 8.15
CA TRP A 325 19.41 1.30 7.60
C TRP A 325 19.17 0.13 8.55
N SER A 326 20.21 -0.35 9.26
CA SER A 326 20.03 -1.34 10.33
C SER A 326 19.05 -0.86 11.42
N ALA A 327 19.11 0.42 11.78
CA ALA A 327 18.28 0.97 12.85
C ALA A 327 16.85 1.23 12.37
N TRP A 328 16.68 1.73 11.15
CA TRP A 328 15.38 1.96 10.52
C TRP A 328 14.63 0.66 10.26
N LEU A 329 15.30 -0.35 9.71
CA LEU A 329 14.70 -1.68 9.56
C LEU A 329 14.37 -2.34 10.90
N PHE A 330 15.11 -2.05 11.98
CA PHE A 330 14.70 -2.51 13.30
C PHE A 330 13.35 -1.93 13.72
N GLN A 331 13.06 -0.66 13.40
CA GLN A 331 11.74 -0.06 13.68
C GLN A 331 10.62 -0.81 12.96
N VAL A 332 10.84 -1.21 11.70
CA VAL A 332 9.90 -2.04 10.92
C VAL A 332 9.72 -3.41 11.57
N LEU A 333 10.82 -4.08 11.94
CA LEU A 333 10.76 -5.35 12.68
C LEU A 333 9.98 -5.24 13.99
N ALA A 334 10.14 -4.12 14.70
CA ALA A 334 9.43 -3.86 15.94
C ALA A 334 7.92 -3.69 15.70
N ALA A 335 7.54 -2.94 14.66
CA ALA A 335 6.15 -2.74 14.24
C ALA A 335 5.48 -4.07 13.87
N LEU A 336 6.13 -4.88 13.02
CA LEU A 336 5.59 -6.18 12.61
C LEU A 336 5.52 -7.18 13.76
N SER A 337 6.53 -7.21 14.65
CA SER A 337 6.54 -8.15 15.78
C SER A 337 5.34 -7.96 16.71
N VAL A 338 5.01 -6.71 17.03
CA VAL A 338 3.88 -6.41 17.94
C VAL A 338 2.53 -6.69 17.28
N THR A 339 2.36 -6.38 15.99
CA THR A 339 1.10 -6.61 15.28
C THR A 339 0.86 -8.07 14.94
N GLN A 340 1.91 -8.82 14.58
CA GLN A 340 1.83 -10.28 14.45
C GLN A 340 1.42 -10.93 15.77
N THR A 341 1.97 -10.45 16.89
CA THR A 341 1.65 -10.97 18.21
C THR A 341 0.21 -10.68 18.64
N LEU A 342 -0.27 -9.45 18.43
CA LEU A 342 -1.62 -9.05 18.80
C LEU A 342 -2.68 -9.56 17.84
N PHE A 343 -2.50 -9.28 16.56
CA PHE A 343 -3.55 -9.42 15.54
C PHE A 343 -3.28 -10.56 14.56
N GLY A 344 -2.13 -11.25 14.66
CA GLY A 344 -1.72 -12.21 13.62
C GLY A 344 -1.63 -11.54 12.26
N PHE A 345 -1.23 -10.26 12.30
CA PHE A 345 -1.21 -9.36 11.17
C PHE A 345 -0.15 -9.79 10.15
N ILE A 346 -0.55 -9.83 8.89
CA ILE A 346 0.35 -9.94 7.74
C ILE A 346 -0.06 -8.83 6.78
N HIS A 347 0.90 -8.05 6.32
CA HIS A 347 0.67 -6.93 5.43
C HIS A 347 0.30 -7.38 4.02
N ASN A 348 1.00 -8.42 3.52
CA ASN A 348 0.91 -8.98 2.17
C ASN A 348 1.38 -8.07 1.02
N ASP A 349 1.82 -6.85 1.33
CA ASP A 349 2.26 -5.88 0.32
C ASP A 349 3.25 -4.88 0.92
N LEU A 350 4.14 -5.35 1.80
CA LEU A 350 5.09 -4.48 2.48
C LEU A 350 6.30 -4.23 1.57
N HIS A 351 6.30 -3.09 0.89
CA HIS A 351 7.46 -2.55 0.19
C HIS A 351 7.86 -1.18 0.79
N SER A 352 9.01 -0.64 0.41
CA SER A 352 9.57 0.64 0.89
C SER A 352 8.57 1.80 0.81
N ASN A 353 7.80 1.94 -0.28
CA ASN A 353 6.76 2.96 -0.40
C ASN A 353 5.64 2.85 0.66
N ASN A 354 5.38 1.65 1.21
CA ASN A 354 4.39 1.41 2.26
C ASN A 354 4.96 1.60 3.68
N ILE A 355 6.17 2.14 3.78
CA ILE A 355 6.82 2.51 5.03
C ILE A 355 7.12 4.00 4.96
N VAL A 356 6.37 4.81 5.73
CA VAL A 356 6.55 6.26 5.79
C VAL A 356 7.32 6.67 7.04
N TRP A 357 7.85 7.88 7.05
CA TRP A 357 8.55 8.41 8.21
C TRP A 357 8.14 9.85 8.57
N GLU A 358 8.35 10.19 9.83
CA GLU A 358 8.26 11.56 10.34
C GLU A 358 9.52 11.92 11.13
N TYR A 359 9.82 13.21 11.25
CA TYR A 359 10.92 13.68 12.09
C TYR A 359 10.65 13.41 13.58
N THR A 360 11.70 13.09 14.32
CA THR A 360 11.64 12.90 15.78
C THR A 360 12.87 13.42 16.49
N ASP A 361 12.64 14.11 17.61
CA ASP A 361 13.71 14.57 18.52
C ASP A 361 14.24 13.44 19.43
N GLU A 362 13.51 12.32 19.51
CA GLU A 362 13.94 11.18 20.32
C GLU A 362 15.17 10.53 19.70
N LEU A 363 16.31 10.60 20.37
CA LEU A 363 17.57 10.04 19.85
C LEU A 363 17.56 8.51 19.78
N TYR A 364 16.80 7.87 20.68
CA TYR A 364 16.75 6.41 20.79
C TYR A 364 15.35 5.92 21.13
N LEU A 365 14.95 4.82 20.52
CA LEU A 365 13.81 4.02 20.93
C LEU A 365 14.29 2.81 21.73
N PHE A 366 13.56 2.47 22.79
CA PHE A 366 13.85 1.29 23.60
C PHE A 366 12.76 0.25 23.44
N TYR A 367 13.17 -0.99 23.20
CA TYR A 367 12.27 -2.13 23.05
C TYR A 367 12.62 -3.24 24.02
N LYS A 368 11.63 -4.02 24.44
CA LYS A 368 11.81 -5.22 25.26
C LYS A 368 11.15 -6.43 24.64
N THR A 369 11.77 -7.59 24.84
CA THR A 369 11.25 -8.90 24.44
C THR A 369 10.66 -9.63 25.65
N ASN A 370 9.94 -10.73 25.41
CA ASN A 370 9.36 -11.55 26.49
C ASN A 370 10.41 -12.19 27.42
N ASP A 371 11.60 -12.50 26.91
CA ASP A 371 12.74 -13.00 27.71
C ASP A 371 13.51 -11.88 28.43
N GLY A 372 13.03 -10.62 28.36
CA GLY A 372 13.56 -9.48 29.10
C GLY A 372 14.78 -8.81 28.46
N LYS A 373 15.17 -9.19 27.25
CA LYS A 373 16.24 -8.46 26.52
C LYS A 373 15.74 -7.09 26.12
N ILE A 374 16.63 -6.11 26.22
CA ILE A 374 16.35 -4.71 25.91
C ILE A 374 17.19 -4.29 24.72
N PHE A 375 16.56 -3.61 23.77
CA PHE A 375 17.19 -3.03 22.60
C PHE A 375 17.16 -1.52 22.71
N LYS A 376 18.29 -0.87 22.40
CA LYS A 376 18.43 0.59 22.28
C LYS A 376 18.75 0.89 20.82
N VAL A 377 17.78 1.43 20.10
CA VAL A 377 17.85 1.64 18.65
C VAL A 377 17.92 3.13 18.37
N PRO A 378 18.97 3.64 17.70
CA PRO A 378 19.03 5.04 17.30
C PRO A 378 17.96 5.35 16.25
N THR A 379 17.30 6.48 16.36
CA THR A 379 16.30 6.93 15.36
C THR A 379 16.96 7.60 14.17
N TYR A 380 18.13 8.22 14.40
CA TYR A 380 18.75 9.16 13.46
C TYR A 380 17.80 10.26 12.99
N GLY A 381 16.92 10.71 13.90
CA GLY A 381 15.95 11.76 13.62
C GLY A 381 14.69 11.31 12.88
N LYS A 382 14.54 10.01 12.57
CA LYS A 382 13.41 9.47 11.81
C LYS A 382 12.63 8.40 12.59
N LEU A 383 11.31 8.55 12.63
CA LEU A 383 10.37 7.57 13.18
C LEU A 383 9.57 6.94 12.04
N PHE A 384 9.76 5.64 11.80
CA PHE A 384 9.10 4.91 10.71
C PHE A 384 7.75 4.34 11.14
N LYS A 385 6.80 4.34 10.20
CA LYS A 385 5.44 3.83 10.37
C LYS A 385 5.01 3.06 9.13
N ILE A 386 4.23 2.00 9.32
CA ILE A 386 3.69 1.20 8.22
C ILE A 386 2.32 1.75 7.83
N ILE A 387 2.03 1.80 6.52
CA ILE A 387 0.75 2.21 5.93
C ILE A 387 0.31 1.24 4.83
N ASP A 388 -0.86 1.48 4.25
CA ASP A 388 -1.46 0.71 3.16
C ASP A 388 -1.84 -0.74 3.50
N PHE A 389 -2.98 -0.87 4.18
CA PHE A 389 -3.42 -2.16 4.68
C PHE A 389 -4.46 -2.84 3.78
N GLY A 390 -4.55 -2.44 2.51
CA GLY A 390 -5.52 -2.96 1.53
C GLY A 390 -5.48 -4.49 1.44
N ARG A 391 -4.29 -5.06 1.25
CA ARG A 391 -4.06 -6.51 1.17
C ARG A 391 -3.83 -7.20 2.51
N SER A 392 -3.98 -6.50 3.64
CA SER A 392 -3.64 -7.09 4.93
C SER A 392 -4.60 -8.23 5.35
N ILE A 393 -4.04 -9.18 6.10
CA ILE A 393 -4.81 -10.25 6.76
C ILE A 393 -4.52 -10.19 8.25
N TYR A 394 -5.57 -10.10 9.06
CA TYR A 394 -5.45 -9.97 10.51
C TYR A 394 -6.73 -10.40 11.23
N SER A 395 -6.66 -10.50 12.55
CA SER A 395 -7.83 -10.74 13.38
C SER A 395 -7.97 -9.71 14.50
N ILE A 396 -9.21 -9.27 14.72
CA ILE A 396 -9.59 -8.47 15.88
C ILE A 396 -10.53 -9.32 16.71
N ASN A 397 -10.06 -9.77 17.88
CA ASN A 397 -10.71 -10.82 18.66
C ASN A 397 -11.01 -12.03 17.74
N GLU A 398 -12.22 -12.59 17.81
CA GLU A 398 -12.64 -13.79 17.06
C GLU A 398 -12.94 -13.54 15.58
N HIS A 399 -12.82 -12.29 15.10
CA HIS A 399 -13.14 -11.93 13.73
C HIS A 399 -11.86 -11.82 12.90
N ILE A 400 -11.76 -12.69 11.89
CA ILE A 400 -10.74 -12.61 10.85
C ILE A 400 -11.22 -11.66 9.75
N PHE A 401 -10.33 -10.75 9.35
CA PHE A 401 -10.48 -9.81 8.25
C PHE A 401 -9.46 -10.18 7.18
N ILE A 402 -9.96 -10.37 5.96
CA ILE A 402 -9.20 -10.80 4.78
C ILE A 402 -9.70 -9.92 3.65
N SER A 403 -8.79 -9.32 2.88
CA SER A 403 -9.16 -8.57 1.68
C SER A 403 -9.87 -9.47 0.67
N ASP A 404 -10.87 -8.93 -0.01
CA ASP A 404 -11.50 -9.62 -1.11
C ASP A 404 -10.61 -9.71 -2.35
N ASP A 405 -9.46 -9.01 -2.38
CA ASP A 405 -8.42 -9.19 -3.40
C ASP A 405 -7.96 -10.65 -3.53
N PHE A 406 -8.01 -11.42 -2.43
CA PHE A 406 -7.63 -12.84 -2.43
C PHE A 406 -8.72 -13.79 -2.96
N LYS A 407 -9.90 -13.27 -3.34
CA LYS A 407 -10.97 -14.08 -3.93
C LYS A 407 -10.68 -14.35 -5.40
N GLU A 408 -11.25 -15.45 -5.88
CA GLU A 408 -11.21 -15.83 -7.30
C GLU A 408 -11.67 -14.67 -8.19
N GLY A 409 -10.85 -14.32 -9.18
CA GLY A 409 -11.10 -13.26 -10.15
C GLY A 409 -10.62 -11.86 -9.77
N ASN A 410 -10.01 -11.67 -8.59
CA ASN A 410 -9.43 -10.40 -8.18
C ASN A 410 -7.89 -10.44 -8.19
N ASP A 411 -7.25 -9.29 -7.98
CA ASP A 411 -5.82 -9.04 -8.20
C ASP A 411 -4.88 -9.99 -7.46
N ALA A 412 -5.25 -10.43 -6.25
CA ALA A 412 -4.45 -11.32 -5.44
C ALA A 412 -5.00 -12.76 -5.37
N ALA A 413 -5.82 -13.14 -6.35
CA ALA A 413 -6.32 -14.49 -6.47
C ALA A 413 -5.16 -15.51 -6.50
N THR A 414 -5.43 -16.73 -6.02
CA THR A 414 -4.48 -17.87 -5.98
C THR A 414 -3.31 -17.77 -5.00
N GLN A 415 -2.99 -16.58 -4.44
CA GLN A 415 -1.94 -16.43 -3.42
C GLN A 415 -2.19 -17.32 -2.19
N TYR A 416 -3.46 -17.53 -1.84
CA TYR A 416 -3.88 -18.30 -0.69
C TYR A 416 -5.08 -19.20 -1.03
N ASN A 417 -5.23 -20.33 -0.31
CA ASN A 417 -6.36 -21.25 -0.48
C ASN A 417 -6.81 -21.90 0.84
N PHE A 418 -6.76 -21.16 1.94
CA PHE A 418 -7.20 -21.63 3.26
C PHE A 418 -8.74 -21.52 3.43
N PRO A 419 -9.36 -22.18 4.44
CA PRO A 419 -10.82 -22.39 4.50
C PRO A 419 -11.66 -21.11 4.40
N GLU A 420 -11.20 -20.00 4.97
CA GLU A 420 -11.87 -18.71 4.96
C GLU A 420 -12.00 -18.11 3.54
N LEU A 421 -11.23 -18.60 2.57
CA LEU A 421 -11.29 -18.25 1.14
C LEU A 421 -11.99 -19.35 0.29
N ASN A 422 -12.77 -20.24 0.91
CA ASN A 422 -13.45 -21.37 0.26
C ASN A 422 -12.51 -22.43 -0.35
N GLY A 423 -11.31 -22.59 0.20
CA GLY A 423 -10.36 -23.64 -0.20
C GLY A 423 -10.79 -25.04 0.27
N GLU A 424 -11.83 -25.61 -0.35
CA GLU A 424 -12.36 -26.93 0.03
C GLU A 424 -11.64 -28.10 -0.67
N ASN A 425 -10.89 -27.87 -1.75
CA ASN A 425 -10.47 -28.95 -2.67
C ASN A 425 -8.98 -29.03 -3.06
N SER A 426 -8.06 -28.32 -2.40
CA SER A 426 -6.61 -28.49 -2.65
C SER A 426 -5.97 -29.49 -1.66
N GLU A 427 -5.11 -30.37 -2.16
CA GLU A 427 -4.32 -31.28 -1.30
C GLU A 427 -3.31 -30.51 -0.43
N LYS A 428 -2.80 -29.36 -0.92
CA LYS A 428 -1.90 -28.46 -0.19
C LYS A 428 -2.59 -27.12 0.10
N LYS A 429 -2.74 -26.81 1.40
CA LYS A 429 -3.26 -25.53 1.88
C LYS A 429 -2.13 -24.52 2.12
N ILE A 430 -2.27 -23.34 1.54
CA ILE A 430 -1.38 -22.19 1.66
C ILE A 430 -2.07 -21.18 2.58
N TYR A 431 -1.47 -20.98 3.75
CA TYR A 431 -1.94 -20.05 4.76
C TYR A 431 -1.11 -18.76 4.72
N PRO A 432 -1.67 -17.65 5.20
CA PRO A 432 -0.91 -16.43 5.47
C PRO A 432 0.31 -16.73 6.36
N ASN A 433 1.45 -16.17 5.96
CA ASN A 433 2.77 -16.49 6.48
C ASN A 433 3.43 -15.23 7.11
N PRO A 434 3.81 -15.24 8.40
CA PRO A 434 4.47 -14.10 9.06
C PRO A 434 5.83 -13.68 8.49
N SER A 435 6.45 -14.51 7.65
CA SER A 435 7.71 -14.22 6.95
C SER A 435 7.49 -13.44 5.64
N PHE A 436 6.25 -13.43 5.12
CA PHE A 436 5.91 -12.83 3.83
C PHE A 436 6.37 -11.38 3.75
N ASP A 437 6.05 -10.59 4.77
CA ASP A 437 6.26 -9.14 4.77
C ASP A 437 7.75 -8.77 4.66
N LEU A 438 8.65 -9.54 5.29
CA LEU A 438 10.09 -9.25 5.20
C LEU A 438 10.71 -9.74 3.90
N ALA A 439 10.21 -10.82 3.31
CA ALA A 439 10.63 -11.23 1.97
C ALA A 439 10.23 -10.16 0.94
N ARG A 440 8.97 -9.69 0.98
CA ARG A 440 8.48 -8.62 0.10
C ARG A 440 9.21 -7.30 0.28
N LEU A 441 9.51 -6.94 1.53
CA LEU A 441 10.27 -5.72 1.83
C LEU A 441 11.70 -5.82 1.32
N SER A 442 12.36 -6.98 1.51
CA SER A 442 13.72 -7.17 1.01
C SER A 442 13.77 -7.02 -0.50
N ILE A 443 12.78 -7.54 -1.23
CA ILE A 443 12.69 -7.38 -2.69
C ILE A 443 12.71 -5.89 -3.07
N SER A 444 11.90 -5.05 -2.40
CA SER A 444 11.81 -3.63 -2.78
C SER A 444 13.02 -2.77 -2.43
N ILE A 445 13.92 -3.23 -1.55
CA ILE A 445 15.04 -2.39 -1.09
C ILE A 445 16.41 -2.95 -1.43
N PHE A 446 16.52 -4.23 -1.81
CA PHE A 446 17.82 -4.90 -1.88
C PHE A 446 18.71 -4.32 -2.97
N GLU A 447 18.19 -4.18 -4.19
CA GLU A 447 18.95 -3.67 -5.33
C GLU A 447 19.35 -2.20 -5.12
N SER A 448 18.44 -1.35 -4.63
CA SER A 448 18.75 0.06 -4.35
C SER A 448 19.78 0.23 -3.23
N LEU A 449 19.76 -0.63 -2.20
CA LEU A 449 20.78 -0.59 -1.14
C LEU A 449 22.14 -1.16 -1.61
N TYR A 450 22.14 -2.07 -2.59
CA TYR A 450 23.31 -2.80 -3.05
C TYR A 450 23.36 -2.94 -4.58
N PRO A 451 23.45 -1.83 -5.34
CA PRO A 451 23.36 -1.86 -6.80
C PRO A 451 24.54 -2.60 -7.47
N GLU A 452 25.72 -2.61 -6.83
CA GLU A 452 26.91 -3.30 -7.33
C GLU A 452 27.07 -4.74 -6.77
N PHE A 453 25.97 -5.39 -6.39
CA PHE A 453 26.01 -6.72 -5.79
C PHE A 453 26.50 -7.79 -6.78
N SER A 454 27.81 -8.09 -6.74
CA SER A 454 28.46 -9.03 -7.67
C SER A 454 29.21 -10.18 -6.99
N LYS A 455 29.38 -10.14 -5.66
CA LYS A 455 30.23 -11.10 -4.90
C LYS A 455 29.60 -11.60 -3.62
N GLY A 456 28.29 -11.86 -3.64
CA GLY A 456 27.57 -12.37 -2.49
C GLY A 456 27.55 -11.38 -1.30
N PRO A 457 26.91 -11.75 -0.19
CA PRO A 457 26.72 -10.85 0.95
C PRO A 457 28.03 -10.35 1.57
N ASN A 458 28.23 -9.03 1.61
CA ASN A 458 29.48 -8.39 2.03
C ASN A 458 29.39 -7.63 3.37
N SER A 459 28.18 -7.37 3.89
CA SER A 459 27.91 -6.69 5.16
C SER A 459 26.90 -7.46 6.01
N ASP A 460 26.83 -7.17 7.32
CA ASP A 460 25.84 -7.81 8.21
C ASP A 460 24.40 -7.49 7.77
N LEU A 461 24.13 -6.29 7.25
CA LEU A 461 22.81 -5.92 6.73
C LEU A 461 22.48 -6.62 5.41
N CYS A 462 23.44 -6.62 4.47
CA CYS A 462 23.31 -7.32 3.20
C CYS A 462 23.02 -8.81 3.43
N ASN A 463 23.75 -9.44 4.38
CA ASN A 463 23.53 -10.82 4.79
C ASN A 463 22.10 -11.10 5.28
N ILE A 464 21.54 -10.21 6.10
CA ILE A 464 20.20 -10.46 6.65
C ILE A 464 19.12 -10.25 5.60
N LEU A 465 19.23 -9.21 4.78
CA LEU A 465 18.30 -8.95 3.67
C LEU A 465 18.36 -10.09 2.65
N TRP A 466 19.56 -10.50 2.24
CA TRP A 466 19.75 -11.67 1.39
C TRP A 466 19.09 -12.92 1.98
N SER A 467 19.21 -13.14 3.29
CA SER A 467 18.58 -14.30 3.93
C SER A 467 17.05 -14.28 3.84
N TRP A 468 16.42 -13.11 3.76
CA TRP A 468 14.97 -12.97 3.59
C TRP A 468 14.50 -13.26 2.16
N LEU A 469 15.43 -13.26 1.20
CA LEU A 469 15.21 -13.62 -0.20
C LEU A 469 15.41 -15.13 -0.47
N ILE A 470 15.71 -15.94 0.55
CA ILE A 470 15.94 -17.38 0.39
C ILE A 470 14.71 -18.18 0.78
N ASP A 471 14.20 -18.99 -0.15
CA ASP A 471 13.08 -19.89 0.09
C ASP A 471 13.45 -21.15 0.91
N ILE A 472 12.47 -21.96 1.28
CA ILE A 472 12.68 -23.20 2.05
C ILE A 472 13.54 -24.25 1.33
N GLU A 473 13.72 -24.13 0.01
CA GLU A 473 14.58 -25.00 -0.80
C GLU A 473 16.01 -24.46 -0.90
N GLY A 474 16.29 -23.31 -0.29
CA GLY A 474 17.61 -22.68 -0.28
C GLY A 474 17.89 -21.86 -1.53
N LYS A 475 16.87 -21.53 -2.33
CA LYS A 475 17.03 -20.77 -3.57
C LYS A 475 16.63 -19.31 -3.39
N ASN A 476 17.30 -18.42 -4.12
CA ASN A 476 16.95 -17.00 -4.16
C ASN A 476 15.63 -16.78 -4.93
N ILE A 477 14.81 -15.84 -4.49
CA ILE A 477 13.49 -15.55 -5.10
C ILE A 477 13.52 -14.42 -6.14
N LEU A 478 14.56 -13.58 -6.17
CA LEU A 478 14.75 -12.56 -7.20
C LEU A 478 15.40 -13.17 -8.44
N TRP A 479 16.52 -13.87 -8.25
CA TRP A 479 17.33 -14.36 -9.36
C TRP A 479 17.41 -15.88 -9.42
N ASP A 480 17.48 -16.39 -10.64
CA ASP A 480 17.81 -17.78 -10.93
C ASP A 480 19.35 -18.00 -10.94
N ASP A 481 19.78 -19.20 -11.32
CA ASP A 481 21.22 -19.55 -11.38
C ASP A 481 21.98 -18.82 -12.51
N ASN A 482 21.26 -18.19 -13.45
CA ASN A 482 21.79 -17.43 -14.58
C ASN A 482 21.73 -15.91 -14.36
N GLU A 483 21.33 -15.45 -13.15
CA GLU A 483 21.12 -14.03 -12.82
C GLU A 483 19.93 -13.40 -13.54
N GLU A 484 19.00 -14.21 -14.06
CA GLU A 484 17.74 -13.75 -14.66
C GLU A 484 16.64 -13.65 -13.60
N GLU A 485 15.66 -12.76 -13.82
CA GLU A 485 14.50 -12.63 -12.94
C GLU A 485 13.73 -13.96 -12.88
N ARG A 486 13.51 -14.44 -11.64
CA ARG A 486 13.03 -15.81 -11.43
C ARG A 486 11.52 -15.95 -11.49
N PHE A 487 10.78 -14.94 -11.03
CA PHE A 487 9.32 -14.97 -10.94
C PHE A 487 8.75 -13.63 -11.44
N PRO A 488 8.23 -13.57 -12.66
CA PRO A 488 7.59 -12.37 -13.16
C PRO A 488 6.26 -12.12 -12.42
N ASP A 489 5.89 -10.84 -12.35
CA ASP A 489 4.55 -10.38 -11.97
C ASP A 489 4.06 -10.95 -10.62
N PHE A 490 2.82 -11.46 -10.62
CA PHE A 490 2.15 -11.97 -9.45
C PHE A 490 2.65 -13.36 -9.01
N GLU A 491 3.40 -14.08 -9.85
CA GLU A 491 3.98 -15.38 -9.48
C GLU A 491 4.88 -15.25 -8.25
N LEU A 492 5.60 -14.13 -8.15
CA LEU A 492 6.45 -13.81 -7.01
C LEU A 492 5.66 -13.82 -5.68
N TYR A 493 4.47 -13.21 -5.65
CA TYR A 493 3.62 -13.18 -4.45
C TYR A 493 3.18 -14.59 -4.04
N THR A 494 2.76 -15.40 -5.01
CA THR A 494 2.37 -16.80 -4.74
C THR A 494 3.54 -17.63 -4.21
N HIS A 495 4.74 -17.44 -4.76
CA HIS A 495 5.94 -18.16 -4.33
C HIS A 495 6.38 -17.74 -2.93
N ILE A 496 6.35 -16.44 -2.60
CA ILE A 496 6.66 -15.96 -1.25
C ILE A 496 5.69 -16.56 -0.23
N ALA A 497 4.39 -16.52 -0.52
CA ALA A 497 3.36 -17.07 0.35
C ALA A 497 3.58 -18.56 0.65
N GLU A 498 3.95 -19.34 -0.36
CA GLU A 498 4.12 -20.80 -0.23
C GLU A 498 5.48 -21.22 0.34
N LYS A 499 6.56 -20.51 -0.01
CA LYS A 499 7.93 -21.03 0.11
C LYS A 499 8.87 -20.18 0.97
N CYS A 500 8.57 -18.94 1.32
CA CYS A 500 9.49 -18.10 2.11
C CYS A 500 9.17 -18.16 3.61
N MET A 501 9.76 -19.08 4.38
CA MET A 501 9.33 -19.36 5.78
C MET A 501 10.35 -19.00 6.87
N ASN A 502 11.43 -18.29 6.53
CA ASN A 502 12.62 -18.12 7.38
C ASN A 502 12.77 -16.71 7.99
N SER A 503 11.95 -15.74 7.57
CA SER A 503 12.07 -14.32 7.89
C SER A 503 10.98 -13.81 8.85
N ILE A 504 10.63 -14.59 9.89
CA ILE A 504 9.69 -14.13 10.93
C ILE A 504 10.29 -12.93 11.70
N PRO A 505 9.66 -11.74 11.72
CA PRO A 505 10.20 -10.51 12.31
C PRO A 505 10.73 -10.65 13.73
N SER A 506 9.96 -11.30 14.61
CA SER A 506 10.31 -11.51 16.01
C SER A 506 11.58 -12.33 16.23
N GLN A 507 12.03 -13.07 15.23
CA GLN A 507 13.24 -13.88 15.26
C GLN A 507 14.43 -13.12 14.67
N GLN A 508 14.18 -12.18 13.74
CA GLN A 508 15.25 -11.46 13.04
C GLN A 508 15.95 -10.46 13.94
N ILE A 509 15.26 -9.88 14.93
CA ILE A 509 15.83 -8.91 15.88
C ILE A 509 17.08 -9.40 16.65
N TYR A 510 17.29 -10.73 16.74
CA TYR A 510 18.45 -11.32 17.41
C TYR A 510 19.62 -11.60 16.47
N LYS A 511 19.43 -11.47 15.15
CA LYS A 511 20.48 -11.68 14.16
C LYS A 511 21.30 -10.40 13.98
N LYS A 512 22.47 -10.51 13.37
CA LYS A 512 23.19 -9.31 12.93
C LYS A 512 22.44 -8.69 11.74
N PRO A 513 22.46 -7.35 11.58
CA PRO A 513 23.17 -6.38 12.41
C PRO A 513 22.42 -6.00 13.70
N PHE A 514 21.16 -6.39 13.86
CA PHE A 514 20.24 -5.95 14.92
C PHE A 514 20.69 -6.29 16.35
N SER A 515 21.37 -7.41 16.54
CA SER A 515 21.90 -7.83 17.85
C SER A 515 22.86 -6.83 18.48
N LYS A 516 23.47 -5.94 17.69
CA LYS A 516 24.33 -4.84 18.19
C LYS A 516 23.57 -3.84 19.07
N PHE A 517 22.25 -3.77 18.93
CA PHE A 517 21.40 -2.85 19.70
C PHE A 517 21.03 -3.37 21.10
N ILE A 518 21.40 -4.61 21.44
CA ILE A 518 21.10 -5.20 22.76
C ILE A 518 21.89 -4.46 23.86
N VAL A 519 21.18 -4.04 24.91
CA VAL A 519 21.73 -3.36 26.09
C VAL A 519 21.26 -4.01 27.39
N ASN A 520 21.98 -3.77 28.48
CA ASN A 520 21.67 -4.36 29.79
C ASN A 520 20.41 -3.76 30.44
N SER A 521 20.13 -2.49 30.21
CA SER A 521 19.01 -1.78 30.84
C SER A 521 18.64 -0.51 30.08
N ALA A 522 17.36 -0.15 30.05
CA ALA A 522 16.90 1.16 29.62
C ALA A 522 17.02 2.21 30.75
N PRO A 523 17.21 3.51 30.43
CA PRO A 523 17.13 4.58 31.40
C PRO A 523 15.76 4.63 32.09
N LYS A 524 15.71 5.00 33.38
CA LYS A 524 14.47 4.98 34.19
C LYS A 524 13.32 5.85 33.65
N ASN A 525 13.65 6.91 32.92
CA ASN A 525 12.67 7.88 32.41
C ASN A 525 12.31 7.65 30.94
N GLN A 526 12.82 6.57 30.33
CA GLN A 526 12.59 6.26 28.92
C GLN A 526 11.48 5.23 28.78
N LYS A 527 10.60 5.44 27.81
CA LYS A 527 9.56 4.46 27.45
C LYS A 527 10.24 3.23 26.85
N VAL A 528 9.84 2.05 27.32
CA VAL A 528 10.30 0.77 26.76
C VAL A 528 9.11 0.06 26.13
N TYR A 529 9.04 0.05 24.81
CA TYR A 529 7.98 -0.58 24.04
C TYR A 529 8.14 -2.10 24.07
N SER A 530 7.03 -2.82 24.24
CA SER A 530 7.05 -4.28 24.23
C SER A 530 6.90 -4.79 22.80
N LEU A 531 7.78 -5.67 22.34
CA LEU A 531 7.70 -6.27 21.01
C LEU A 531 6.62 -7.37 20.90
N PHE A 532 6.11 -7.84 22.04
CA PHE A 532 5.16 -8.95 22.15
C PHE A 532 3.99 -8.65 23.10
N VAL A 533 3.89 -7.38 23.51
CA VAL A 533 2.95 -6.81 24.51
C VAL A 533 3.23 -7.23 25.94
#